data_AF-A0A8T3WMW0-F1
#
_entry.id   AF-A0A8T3WMW0-F1
#
_cell.length_a   1.000
_cell.length_b   1.000
_cell.length_c   1.000
_cell.angle_alpha   90.00
_cell.angle_beta   90.00
_cell.angle_gamma   90.00
#
_symmetry.space_group_name_H-M   'P 1'
#
loop_
_entity.id
_entity.type
_entity.pdbx_description
1 polymer ?
#
loop_
_entity_poly.entity_id
_entity_poly.type
_entity_poly.pdbx_seq_one_letter_code
_entity_poly.pdbx_strand_id
1 'polypeptide(L)'
;MKKGIELSLNFLVTIIIAFTIFMLGVRFIYTLASEATELESMTTDELDTQIGQLLCDSTDRVCIGIDKETIQKGKFDVFGIKVININPGSNFEMQITPTGHIKNNGPIIPVEQGKLKLKYRQAFFINRNEEESLGVGVEVSKDAESGTYILDVEVKQIIDEGAVPYGGLHKLYVDVP
;
A
#
# COMPACT_ATOMS: atom_id res chain seq x y z
N MET A 1 -9.28 21.56 73.42
CA MET A 1 -8.62 20.43 72.72
C MET A 1 -9.44 19.83 71.58
N LYS A 2 -10.76 19.60 71.71
CA LYS A 2 -11.58 18.98 70.64
C LYS A 2 -11.57 19.73 69.28
N LYS A 3 -11.62 21.06 69.29
CA LYS A 3 -11.57 21.90 68.06
C LYS A 3 -10.25 21.84 67.28
N GLY A 4 -9.12 21.55 67.94
CA GLY A 4 -7.82 21.45 67.26
C GLY A 4 -7.67 20.14 66.48
N ILE A 5 -8.24 19.06 67.02
CA ILE A 5 -8.26 17.74 66.37
C ILE A 5 -9.17 17.77 65.13
N GLU A 6 -10.31 18.44 65.20
CA GLU A 6 -11.25 18.57 64.09
C GLU A 6 -10.68 19.36 62.90
N LEU A 7 -9.93 20.43 63.19
CA LEU A 7 -9.24 21.21 62.16
C LEU A 7 -8.12 20.40 61.47
N SER A 8 -7.34 19.64 62.24
CA SER A 8 -6.29 18.78 61.69
C SER A 8 -6.83 17.61 60.87
N LEU A 9 -8.01 17.09 61.22
CA LEU A 9 -8.66 15.99 60.49
C LEU A 9 -9.12 16.45 59.10
N ASN A 10 -9.79 17.61 59.01
CA ASN A 10 -10.22 18.16 57.73
C ASN A 10 -9.04 18.46 56.81
N PHE A 11 -7.96 19.02 57.36
CA PHE A 11 -6.74 19.28 56.61
C PHE A 11 -6.10 17.98 56.07
N LEU A 12 -6.04 16.93 56.89
CA LEU A 12 -5.53 15.63 56.48
C LEU A 12 -6.37 15.00 55.35
N VAL A 13 -7.70 15.06 55.47
CA VAL A 13 -8.63 14.55 54.44
C VAL A 13 -8.42 15.28 53.11
N THR A 14 -8.26 16.61 53.13
CA THR A 14 -7.99 17.39 51.91
C THR A 14 -6.68 16.99 51.25
N ILE A 15 -5.62 16.74 52.02
CA ILE A 15 -4.33 16.27 51.49
C ILE A 15 -4.49 14.92 50.80
N ILE A 16 -5.22 13.97 51.42
CA ILE A 16 -5.43 12.64 50.85
C ILE A 16 -6.19 12.74 49.53
N ILE A 17 -7.24 13.57 49.46
CA ILE A 17 -8.02 13.78 48.23
C ILE A 17 -7.18 14.45 47.13
N ALA A 18 -6.33 15.41 47.48
CA ALA A 18 -5.45 16.06 46.51
C ALA A 18 -4.45 15.05 45.90
N PHE A 19 -3.87 14.17 46.73
CA PHE A 19 -2.95 13.14 46.26
C PHE A 19 -3.62 12.10 45.36
N THR A 20 -4.85 11.68 45.65
CA THR A 20 -5.57 10.70 44.82
C THR A 20 -5.92 11.28 43.45
N ILE A 21 -6.40 12.53 43.40
CA ILE A 21 -6.67 13.23 42.13
C ILE A 21 -5.38 13.40 41.33
N PHE A 22 -4.28 13.75 41.99
CA PHE A 22 -2.98 13.90 41.33
C PHE A 22 -2.49 12.58 40.72
N MET A 23 -2.57 11.47 41.46
CA MET A 23 -2.17 10.15 40.94
C MET A 23 -3.04 9.70 39.76
N LEU A 24 -4.35 9.95 39.81
CA LEU A 24 -5.26 9.66 38.70
C LEU A 24 -4.94 10.51 37.47
N GLY A 25 -4.65 11.80 37.66
CA GLY A 25 -4.26 12.71 36.58
C GLY A 25 -2.96 12.28 35.90
N VAL A 26 -1.94 11.94 36.68
CA VAL A 26 -0.66 11.44 36.16
C VAL A 26 -0.87 10.14 35.37
N ARG A 27 -1.63 9.18 35.92
CA ARG A 27 -1.94 7.93 35.23
C ARG A 27 -2.67 8.16 33.90
N PHE A 28 -3.64 9.07 33.89
CA PHE A 28 -4.41 9.40 32.69
C PHE A 28 -3.52 10.02 31.59
N ILE A 29 -2.63 10.95 31.96
CA ILE A 29 -1.67 11.55 31.00
C ILE A 29 -0.74 10.48 30.43
N TYR A 30 -0.24 9.56 31.27
CA TYR A 30 0.60 8.45 30.79
C TYR A 30 -0.14 7.56 29.79
N THR A 31 -1.41 7.25 30.04
CA THR A 31 -2.23 6.45 29.12
C THR A 31 -2.46 7.16 27.79
N LEU A 32 -2.79 8.46 27.81
CA LEU A 32 -2.95 9.24 26.57
C LEU A 32 -1.64 9.35 25.78
N ALA A 33 -0.51 9.55 26.48
CA ALA A 33 0.79 9.65 25.83
C ALA A 33 1.22 8.31 25.20
N SER A 34 0.95 7.19 25.87
CA SER A 34 1.25 5.86 25.30
C SER A 34 0.38 5.54 24.09
N GLU A 35 -0.93 5.85 24.14
CA GLU A 35 -1.84 5.64 23.01
C GLU A 35 -1.46 6.53 21.81
N ALA A 36 -1.08 7.79 22.06
CA ALA A 36 -0.62 8.70 21.01
C ALA A 36 0.70 8.23 20.37
N THR A 37 1.61 7.69 21.17
CA THR A 37 2.88 7.12 20.66
C THR A 37 2.63 5.83 19.87
N GLU A 38 1.64 5.02 20.28
CA GLU A 38 1.23 3.82 19.54
C GLU A 38 0.60 4.19 18.19
N LEU A 39 -0.24 5.23 18.15
CA LEU A 39 -0.80 5.82 16.92
C LEU A 39 0.26 6.48 16.02
N GLU A 40 1.32 7.07 16.57
CA GLU A 40 2.45 7.62 15.82
C GLU A 40 3.40 6.50 15.31
N SER A 41 3.44 5.36 16.01
CA SER A 41 4.27 4.20 15.65
C SER A 41 3.64 3.26 14.61
N MET A 42 2.34 3.38 14.33
CA MET A 42 1.77 2.90 13.07
C MET A 42 2.26 3.84 11.98
N THR A 43 3.44 3.55 11.45
CA THR A 43 4.16 4.37 10.48
C THR A 43 3.29 4.66 9.26
N THR A 44 3.43 5.87 8.69
CA THR A 44 2.77 6.32 7.46
C THR A 44 2.79 5.27 6.33
N ASP A 45 3.83 4.43 6.28
CA ASP A 45 3.97 3.30 5.35
C ASP A 45 2.88 2.22 5.51
N GLU A 46 2.43 1.95 6.74
CA GLU A 46 1.32 1.02 7.01
C GLU A 46 -0.03 1.65 6.69
N LEU A 47 -0.19 2.96 6.90
CA LEU A 47 -1.36 3.71 6.46
C LEU A 47 -1.46 3.74 4.94
N ASP A 48 -0.35 3.98 4.23
CA ASP A 48 -0.29 3.97 2.76
C ASP A 48 -0.55 2.57 2.19
N THR A 49 -0.05 1.51 2.85
CA THR A 49 -0.32 0.12 2.46
C THR A 49 -1.81 -0.24 2.63
N GLN A 50 -2.45 0.22 3.70
CA GLN A 50 -3.89 -0.01 3.94
C GLN A 50 -4.78 0.86 3.04
N ILE A 51 -4.37 2.09 2.71
CA ILE A 51 -5.07 2.94 1.74
C ILE A 51 -4.97 2.32 0.34
N GLY A 52 -3.79 1.82 -0.09
CA GLY A 52 -3.61 1.15 -1.39
C GLY A 52 -4.54 -0.06 -1.60
N GLN A 53 -4.83 -0.82 -0.54
CA GLN A 53 -5.78 -1.94 -0.60
C GLN A 53 -7.25 -1.51 -0.67
N LEU A 54 -7.59 -0.30 -0.20
CA LEU A 54 -8.94 0.26 -0.20
C LEU A 54 -9.28 1.06 -1.47
N LEU A 55 -8.29 1.39 -2.31
CA LEU A 55 -8.46 2.22 -3.51
C LEU A 55 -9.02 1.47 -4.74
N CYS A 56 -9.22 0.16 -4.67
CA CYS A 56 -9.96 -0.56 -5.69
C CYS A 56 -11.47 -0.37 -5.50
N ASP A 57 -11.98 0.77 -6.00
CA ASP A 57 -13.42 1.01 -6.08
C ASP A 57 -14.10 -0.07 -6.92
N SER A 58 -15.30 -0.49 -6.51
CA SER A 58 -16.04 -1.62 -7.09
C SER A 58 -16.42 -1.46 -8.57
N THR A 59 -16.15 -0.29 -9.15
CA THR A 59 -16.49 0.10 -10.51
C THR A 59 -15.37 -0.20 -11.51
N ASP A 60 -14.13 -0.33 -11.06
CA ASP A 60 -12.99 -0.53 -11.94
C ASP A 60 -12.80 -2.01 -12.28
N ARG A 61 -12.85 -2.31 -13.57
CA ARG A 61 -12.71 -3.69 -14.10
C ARG A 61 -11.30 -4.25 -13.88
N VAL A 62 -10.31 -3.38 -13.80
CA VAL A 62 -8.91 -3.69 -13.55
C VAL A 62 -8.42 -2.68 -12.54
N CYS A 63 -7.82 -3.16 -11.45
CA CYS A 63 -7.28 -2.32 -10.39
C CYS A 63 -5.87 -2.78 -10.00
N ILE A 64 -5.03 -1.82 -9.63
CA ILE A 64 -3.70 -2.06 -9.08
C ILE A 64 -3.66 -1.34 -7.73
N GLY A 65 -3.49 -2.10 -6.64
CA GLY A 65 -3.54 -1.52 -5.29
C GLY A 65 -2.29 -0.70 -4.95
N ILE A 66 -1.13 -1.16 -5.39
CA ILE A 66 0.15 -0.46 -5.24
C ILE A 66 0.74 -0.34 -6.64
N ASP A 67 0.82 0.87 -7.16
CA ASP A 67 1.36 1.17 -8.48
C ASP A 67 2.83 1.58 -8.44
N LYS A 68 3.40 1.82 -7.24
CA LYS A 68 4.79 2.21 -7.05
C LYS A 68 5.47 1.40 -5.96
N GLU A 69 6.64 0.86 -6.27
CA GLU A 69 7.45 0.10 -5.31
C GLU A 69 8.94 0.36 -5.48
N THR A 70 9.67 0.41 -4.36
CA THR A 70 11.12 0.64 -4.36
C THR A 70 11.86 -0.69 -4.27
N ILE A 71 12.49 -1.12 -5.36
CA ILE A 71 13.15 -2.43 -5.46
C ILE A 71 14.66 -2.24 -5.58
N GLN A 72 15.41 -2.80 -4.63
CA GLN A 72 16.88 -2.75 -4.66
C GLN A 72 17.46 -3.56 -5.83
N LYS A 73 18.63 -3.14 -6.33
CA LYS A 73 19.36 -3.85 -7.39
C LYS A 73 19.65 -5.31 -7.00
N GLY A 74 19.31 -6.24 -7.90
CA GLY A 74 19.44 -7.68 -7.67
C GLY A 74 18.36 -8.28 -6.77
N LYS A 75 17.32 -7.51 -6.42
CA LYS A 75 16.15 -8.01 -5.68
C LYS A 75 14.96 -8.19 -6.61
N PHE A 76 13.97 -8.88 -6.05
CA PHE A 76 12.71 -9.22 -6.70
C PHE A 76 11.59 -8.77 -5.79
N ASP A 77 10.56 -8.18 -6.39
CA ASP A 77 9.31 -7.85 -5.70
C ASP A 77 8.08 -8.10 -6.57
N VAL A 78 6.89 -7.98 -6.00
CA VAL A 78 5.62 -8.36 -6.66
C VAL A 78 4.56 -7.28 -6.55
N PHE A 79 4.07 -6.82 -7.70
CA PHE A 79 2.88 -5.98 -7.79
C PHE A 79 1.61 -6.83 -7.84
N GLY A 80 0.58 -6.42 -7.10
CA GLY A 80 -0.74 -7.05 -7.10
C GLY A 80 -1.71 -6.35 -8.06
N ILE A 81 -2.29 -7.11 -8.98
CA ILE A 81 -3.33 -6.64 -9.91
C ILE A 81 -4.61 -7.44 -9.65
N LYS A 82 -5.74 -6.76 -9.55
CA LYS A 82 -7.06 -7.38 -9.46
C LYS A 82 -7.83 -7.13 -10.76
N VAL A 83 -8.41 -8.18 -11.32
CA VAL A 83 -9.27 -8.10 -12.51
C VAL A 83 -10.63 -8.65 -12.16
N ILE A 84 -11.69 -7.90 -12.43
CA ILE A 84 -13.08 -8.26 -12.15
C ILE A 84 -13.80 -8.43 -13.48
N ASN A 85 -14.35 -9.62 -13.74
CA ASN A 85 -15.08 -9.87 -14.97
C ASN A 85 -16.57 -9.57 -14.83
N ILE A 86 -17.04 -8.47 -15.42
CA ILE A 86 -18.47 -8.13 -15.49
C ILE A 86 -19.21 -8.73 -16.72
N ASN A 87 -18.45 -9.29 -17.66
CA ASN A 87 -18.95 -9.90 -18.90
C ASN A 87 -19.23 -11.41 -18.69
N PRO A 88 -19.83 -12.12 -19.66
CA PRO A 88 -19.84 -13.58 -19.64
C PRO A 88 -18.44 -14.17 -19.42
N GLY A 89 -18.37 -15.41 -18.92
CA GLY A 89 -17.09 -16.08 -18.65
C GLY A 89 -16.18 -16.03 -19.87
N SER A 90 -15.01 -15.40 -19.71
CA SER A 90 -14.13 -15.03 -20.83
C SER A 90 -12.67 -15.30 -20.50
N ASN A 91 -11.88 -15.51 -21.56
CA ASN A 91 -10.43 -15.54 -21.44
C ASN A 91 -9.87 -14.13 -21.49
N PHE A 92 -8.81 -13.90 -20.72
CA PHE A 92 -8.10 -12.64 -20.63
C PHE A 92 -6.62 -12.87 -20.89
N GLU A 93 -5.99 -11.84 -21.43
CA GLU A 93 -4.55 -11.76 -21.62
C GLU A 93 -4.01 -10.47 -20.98
N MET A 94 -3.02 -10.60 -20.11
CA MET A 94 -2.29 -9.48 -19.53
C MET A 94 -0.98 -9.32 -20.27
N GLN A 95 -0.68 -8.09 -20.69
CA GLN A 95 0.54 -7.71 -21.36
C GLN A 95 1.22 -6.59 -20.57
N ILE A 96 2.52 -6.77 -20.31
CA ILE A 96 3.31 -5.78 -19.57
C ILE A 96 4.50 -5.37 -20.41
N THR A 97 4.62 -4.07 -20.67
CA THR A 97 5.63 -3.49 -21.54
C THR A 97 6.42 -2.41 -20.81
N PRO A 98 7.75 -2.53 -20.68
CA PRO A 98 8.58 -1.44 -20.17
C PRO A 98 8.55 -0.25 -21.14
N THR A 99 8.08 0.91 -20.68
CA THR A 99 7.92 2.09 -21.53
C THR A 99 8.98 3.15 -21.32
N GLY A 100 9.59 3.21 -20.14
CA GLY A 100 10.63 4.20 -19.90
C GLY A 100 11.36 4.06 -18.57
N HIS A 101 12.43 4.83 -18.44
CA HIS A 101 13.25 4.99 -17.25
C HIS A 101 13.48 6.49 -17.01
N ILE A 102 13.28 6.95 -15.78
CA ILE A 102 13.50 8.34 -15.36
C ILE A 102 14.62 8.36 -14.34
N LYS A 103 15.65 9.16 -14.61
CA LYS A 103 16.78 9.38 -13.69
C LYS A 103 16.71 10.81 -13.16
N ASN A 104 16.65 10.98 -11.84
CA ASN A 104 16.69 12.29 -11.17
C ASN A 104 15.70 13.33 -11.73
N ASN A 105 14.45 12.95 -11.97
CA ASN A 105 13.42 13.83 -12.56
C ASN A 105 13.77 14.36 -13.98
N GLY A 106 14.67 13.68 -14.69
CA GLY A 106 15.04 13.98 -16.07
C GLY A 106 14.01 13.49 -17.10
N PRO A 107 14.33 13.60 -18.40
CA PRO A 107 13.47 13.08 -19.46
C PRO A 107 13.30 11.55 -19.35
N ILE A 108 12.19 11.03 -19.86
CA ILE A 108 11.95 9.60 -19.97
C ILE A 108 12.88 9.02 -21.04
N ILE A 109 13.74 8.09 -20.63
CA ILE A 109 14.69 7.37 -21.49
C ILE A 109 14.09 5.99 -21.80
N PRO A 110 14.18 5.47 -23.04
CA PRO A 110 13.76 4.11 -23.34
C PRO A 110 14.50 3.09 -22.47
N VAL A 111 13.79 2.08 -21.96
CA VAL A 111 14.39 1.02 -21.14
C VAL A 111 15.23 0.10 -22.02
N GLU A 112 16.51 -0.06 -21.69
CA GLU A 112 17.35 -1.08 -22.32
C GLU A 112 16.87 -2.50 -21.94
N GLN A 113 16.87 -3.40 -22.92
CA GLN A 113 16.45 -4.79 -22.71
C GLN A 113 17.34 -5.47 -21.65
N GLY A 114 16.72 -6.20 -20.73
CA GLY A 114 17.42 -7.04 -19.75
C GLY A 114 17.68 -6.40 -18.38
N LYS A 115 17.42 -5.11 -18.19
CA LYS A 115 17.56 -4.43 -16.88
C LYS A 115 16.50 -4.85 -15.87
N LEU A 116 15.29 -5.14 -16.35
CA LEU A 116 14.19 -5.70 -15.59
C LEU A 116 13.81 -7.06 -16.16
N LYS A 117 13.62 -8.06 -15.31
CA LYS A 117 13.01 -9.33 -15.70
C LYS A 117 11.62 -9.40 -15.09
N LEU A 118 10.62 -9.51 -15.96
CA LEU A 118 9.22 -9.59 -15.57
C LEU A 118 8.78 -11.06 -15.55
N LYS A 119 8.06 -11.45 -14.50
CA LYS A 119 7.42 -12.77 -14.37
C LYS A 119 5.96 -12.57 -14.02
N TYR A 120 5.07 -12.95 -14.92
CA TYR A 120 3.63 -12.81 -14.72
C TYR A 120 2.89 -13.88 -15.52
N ARG A 121 1.63 -14.13 -15.12
CA ARG A 121 0.74 -15.03 -15.85
C ARG A 121 0.09 -14.25 -17.00
N GLN A 122 0.35 -14.68 -18.23
CA GLN A 122 -0.14 -14.00 -19.44
C GLN A 122 -1.63 -14.26 -19.67
N ALA A 123 -2.08 -15.51 -19.66
CA ALA A 123 -3.46 -15.87 -19.96
C ALA A 123 -4.18 -16.48 -18.75
N PHE A 124 -5.47 -16.17 -18.60
CA PHE A 124 -6.33 -16.66 -17.52
C PHE A 124 -7.81 -16.56 -17.89
N PHE A 125 -8.67 -17.26 -17.16
CA PHE A 125 -10.11 -17.28 -17.39
C PHE A 125 -10.84 -16.88 -16.12
N ILE A 126 -11.79 -15.96 -16.24
CA ILE A 126 -12.59 -15.48 -15.11
C ILE A 126 -14.06 -15.66 -15.45
N ASN A 127 -14.85 -16.30 -14.58
CA ASN A 127 -16.28 -16.40 -14.78
C ASN A 127 -16.97 -15.03 -14.61
N ARG A 128 -18.23 -14.96 -15.03
CA ARG A 128 -19.02 -13.75 -14.86
C ARG A 128 -19.20 -13.41 -13.38
N ASN A 129 -18.98 -12.14 -13.04
CA ASN A 129 -19.01 -11.56 -11.71
C ASN A 129 -18.00 -12.18 -10.73
N GLU A 130 -16.98 -12.87 -11.23
CA GLU A 130 -15.84 -13.30 -10.43
C GLU A 130 -14.67 -12.31 -10.59
N GLU A 131 -13.77 -12.35 -9.62
CA GLU A 131 -12.53 -11.59 -9.61
C GLU A 131 -11.34 -12.53 -9.52
N GLU A 132 -10.21 -12.11 -10.09
CA GLU A 132 -8.96 -12.83 -9.97
C GLU A 132 -7.82 -11.87 -9.60
N SER A 133 -6.97 -12.32 -8.67
CA SER A 133 -5.77 -11.59 -8.26
C SER A 133 -4.54 -12.17 -8.93
N LEU A 134 -3.80 -11.31 -9.62
CA LEU A 134 -2.61 -11.62 -10.39
C LEU A 134 -1.41 -10.95 -9.76
N GLY A 135 -0.31 -11.69 -9.66
CA GLY A 135 0.99 -11.16 -9.28
C GLY A 135 1.85 -10.84 -10.51
N VAL A 136 2.47 -9.66 -10.51
CA VAL A 136 3.52 -9.28 -11.45
C VAL A 136 4.83 -9.19 -10.70
N GLY A 137 5.64 -10.22 -10.86
CA GLY A 137 6.98 -10.25 -10.31
C GLY A 137 7.95 -9.41 -11.14
N VAL A 138 8.68 -8.51 -10.50
CA VAL A 138 9.71 -7.68 -11.11
C VAL A 138 11.04 -7.96 -10.45
N GLU A 139 12.00 -8.49 -11.20
CA GLU A 139 13.39 -8.65 -10.78
C GLU A 139 14.24 -7.53 -11.37
N VAL A 140 14.86 -6.74 -10.50
CA VAL A 140 15.79 -5.68 -10.92
C VAL A 140 17.18 -6.27 -11.05
N SER A 141 17.82 -6.13 -12.21
CA SER A 141 19.18 -6.63 -12.39
C SER A 141 20.19 -5.86 -11.55
N LYS A 142 21.34 -6.48 -11.24
CA LYS A 142 22.40 -5.83 -10.44
C LYS A 142 23.06 -4.65 -11.16
N ASP A 143 23.02 -4.66 -12.49
CA ASP A 143 23.54 -3.62 -13.39
C ASP A 143 22.45 -2.65 -13.86
N ALA A 144 21.26 -2.68 -13.23
CA ALA A 144 20.22 -1.70 -13.46
C ALA A 144 20.69 -0.30 -13.03
N GLU A 145 20.30 0.70 -13.80
CA GLU A 145 20.56 2.08 -13.44
C GLU A 145 19.63 2.52 -12.33
N SER A 146 20.11 3.39 -11.44
CA SER A 146 19.23 4.02 -10.46
C SER A 146 18.23 4.93 -11.17
N GLY A 147 17.00 4.96 -10.67
CA GLY A 147 15.89 5.74 -11.20
C GLY A 147 14.58 4.96 -11.22
N THR A 148 13.53 5.61 -11.71
CA THR A 148 12.19 5.05 -11.74
C THR A 148 11.91 4.46 -13.12
N TYR A 149 11.70 3.15 -13.17
CA TYR A 149 11.25 2.45 -14.38
C TYR A 149 9.73 2.44 -14.46
N ILE A 150 9.19 2.63 -15.66
CA ILE A 150 7.77 2.67 -15.94
C ILE A 150 7.40 1.43 -16.75
N LEU A 151 6.43 0.67 -16.26
CA LEU A 151 5.87 -0.50 -16.93
C LEU A 151 4.40 -0.22 -17.24
N ASP A 152 4.01 -0.39 -18.49
CA ASP A 152 2.62 -0.27 -18.91
C ASP A 152 1.97 -1.64 -18.84
N VAL A 153 0.85 -1.73 -18.12
CA VAL A 153 0.05 -2.92 -17.90
C VAL A 153 -1.26 -2.76 -18.66
N GLU A 154 -1.50 -3.68 -19.59
CA GLU A 154 -2.71 -3.73 -20.39
C GLU A 154 -3.37 -5.11 -20.22
N VAL A 155 -4.64 -5.12 -19.84
CA VAL A 155 -5.45 -6.35 -19.77
C VAL A 155 -6.41 -6.34 -20.96
N LYS A 156 -6.37 -7.41 -21.75
CA LYS A 156 -7.21 -7.63 -22.93
C LYS A 156 -8.16 -8.78 -22.68
N GLN A 157 -9.39 -8.66 -23.15
CA GLN A 157 -10.34 -9.75 -23.23
C GLN A 157 -10.21 -10.41 -24.61
N ILE A 158 -10.12 -11.74 -24.62
CA ILE A 158 -10.10 -12.52 -25.86
C ILE A 158 -11.55 -12.80 -26.26
N ILE A 159 -11.96 -12.24 -27.39
CA ILE A 159 -13.25 -12.47 -28.05
C ILE A 159 -13.02 -13.17 -29.40
N ASP A 160 -14.08 -13.65 -30.05
CA ASP A 160 -13.98 -14.39 -31.32
C ASP A 160 -13.30 -13.60 -32.44
N GLU A 161 -13.39 -12.26 -32.40
CA GLU A 161 -12.79 -11.34 -33.38
C GLU A 161 -11.35 -10.89 -33.01
N GLY A 162 -10.81 -11.33 -31.88
CA GLY A 162 -9.44 -11.00 -31.42
C GLY A 162 -9.36 -10.55 -29.96
N ALA A 163 -8.23 -9.93 -29.59
CA ALA A 163 -8.01 -9.41 -28.24
C ALA A 163 -8.37 -7.92 -28.17
N VAL A 164 -9.34 -7.56 -27.33
CA VAL A 164 -9.79 -6.17 -27.14
C VAL A 164 -9.40 -5.65 -25.75
N PRO A 165 -9.00 -4.38 -25.59
CA PRO A 165 -8.72 -3.82 -24.27
C PRO A 165 -9.92 -3.95 -23.33
N TYR A 166 -9.71 -4.53 -22.16
CA TYR A 166 -10.78 -4.76 -21.19
C TYR A 166 -10.94 -3.61 -20.20
N GLY A 167 -9.80 -3.01 -19.82
CA GLY A 167 -9.70 -1.87 -18.92
C GLY A 167 -8.83 -0.76 -19.49
N GLY A 168 -8.53 0.23 -18.66
CA GLY A 168 -7.59 1.29 -19.00
C GLY A 168 -6.14 0.79 -19.04
N LEU A 169 -5.26 1.63 -19.59
CA LEU A 169 -3.82 1.44 -19.46
C LEU A 169 -3.40 1.82 -18.04
N HIS A 170 -2.83 0.87 -17.31
CA HIS A 170 -2.28 1.14 -15.98
C HIS A 170 -0.77 1.22 -16.05
N LYS A 171 -0.16 2.00 -15.15
CA LYS A 171 1.30 2.16 -15.08
C LYS A 171 1.80 1.66 -13.74
N LEU A 172 2.88 0.89 -13.77
CA LEU A 172 3.64 0.52 -12.58
C LEU A 172 4.97 1.27 -12.59
N TYR A 173 5.39 1.71 -11.40
CA TYR A 173 6.58 2.48 -11.15
C TYR A 173 7.52 1.68 -10.25
N VAL A 174 8.68 1.31 -10.78
CA VAL A 174 9.70 0.57 -10.03
C VAL A 174 10.85 1.53 -9.74
N ASP A 175 10.96 1.96 -8.50
CA ASP A 175 12.02 2.87 -8.07
C ASP A 175 13.26 2.08 -7.67
N VAL A 176 14.37 2.31 -8.37
CA VAL A 176 15.64 1.62 -8.13
C VAL A 176 16.64 2.60 -7.50
N PRO A 177 17.05 2.40 -6.24
CA PRO A 177 18.03 3.25 -5.57
C PRO A 177 19.45 3.09 -6.16
#